data_AF-A0A2A2M5P2-F1
#
_entry.id   AF-A0A2A2M5P2-F1
#
_cell.length_a   1.000
_cell.length_b   1.000
_cell.length_c   1.000
_cell.angle_alpha   90.00
_cell.angle_beta   90.00
_cell.angle_gamma   90.00
#
_symmetry.space_group_name_H-M   'P 1'
#
loop_
_entity.id
_entity.type
_entity.pdbx_description
1 polymer ?
#
loop_
_entity_poly.entity_id
_entity_poly.type
_entity_poly.pdbx_seq_one_letter_code
_entity_poly.pdbx_strand_id
1 'polypeptide(L)'
;MPGFDTSLRTAQRAAFNRLGDHYQIDLERRHFLEGPAVKAITHYIATHRVDVIVMGNHRHDALQAFLGGTTAHVLEHPLCNVLAIKAVR
;
A
#
# COMPACT_ATOMS: atom_id res chain seq x y z
N MET A 1 5.79 3.26 -26.15
CA MET A 1 5.33 2.14 -27.00
C MET A 1 3.97 1.68 -26.51
N PRO A 2 2.94 1.62 -27.37
CA PRO A 2 1.64 1.08 -26.98
C PRO A 2 1.80 -0.40 -26.55
N GLY A 3 1.29 -0.75 -25.36
CA GLY A 3 1.29 -2.12 -24.82
C GLY A 3 2.32 -2.43 -23.72
N PHE A 4 3.36 -1.60 -23.56
CA PHE A 4 4.36 -1.79 -22.50
C PHE A 4 3.72 -1.70 -21.10
N ASP A 5 2.88 -0.69 -20.88
CA ASP A 5 2.18 -0.48 -19.60
C ASP A 5 1.24 -1.64 -19.24
N THR A 6 0.60 -2.25 -20.23
CA THR A 6 -0.28 -3.42 -20.03
C THR A 6 0.53 -4.65 -19.61
N SER A 7 1.67 -4.90 -20.26
CA SER A 7 2.53 -6.04 -19.93
C SER A 7 3.13 -5.94 -18.53
N LEU A 8 3.55 -4.74 -18.13
CA LEU A 8 4.11 -4.45 -16.81
C LEU A 8 3.04 -4.59 -15.72
N ARG A 9 1.83 -4.07 -15.96
CA ARG A 9 0.68 -4.25 -15.05
C ARG A 9 0.33 -5.72 -14.87
N THR A 10 0.30 -6.51 -15.94
CA THR A 10 0.03 -7.96 -15.86
C THR A 10 1.09 -8.67 -15.02
N ALA A 11 2.37 -8.35 -15.22
CA ALA A 11 3.45 -8.92 -14.42
C ALA A 11 3.34 -8.56 -12.93
N GLN A 12 3.00 -7.30 -12.61
CA GLN A 12 2.77 -6.85 -11.24
C GLN A 12 1.55 -7.55 -10.61
N ARG A 13 0.44 -7.69 -11.33
CA ARG A 13 -0.75 -8.44 -10.88
C ARG A 13 -0.41 -9.89 -10.59
N ALA A 14 0.34 -10.54 -11.46
CA ALA A 14 0.75 -11.93 -11.27
C ALA A 14 1.64 -12.08 -10.02
N ALA A 15 2.62 -11.19 -9.82
CA ALA A 15 3.46 -11.19 -8.62
C ALA A 15 2.65 -10.95 -7.33
N PHE A 16 1.73 -10.00 -7.36
CA PHE A 16 0.83 -9.70 -6.23
C PHE A 16 -0.07 -10.90 -5.89
N ASN A 17 -0.66 -11.55 -6.88
CA ASN A 17 -1.50 -12.74 -6.65
C ASN A 17 -0.69 -13.90 -6.09
N ARG A 18 0.52 -14.17 -6.62
CA ARG A 18 1.41 -15.21 -6.07
C ARG A 18 1.75 -14.98 -4.60
N LEU A 19 1.97 -13.73 -4.19
CA LEU A 19 2.21 -13.38 -2.79
C LEU A 19 0.98 -13.71 -1.93
N GLY A 20 -0.21 -13.33 -2.40
CA GLY A 20 -1.47 -13.65 -1.72
C GLY A 20 -1.73 -15.16 -1.64
N ASP A 21 -1.41 -15.91 -2.69
CA ASP A 21 -1.54 -17.37 -2.71
C ASP A 21 -0.60 -18.03 -1.69
N HIS A 22 0.67 -17.58 -1.65
CA HIS A 22 1.67 -18.09 -0.72
C HIS A 22 1.24 -17.93 0.75
N TYR A 23 0.61 -16.82 1.09
CA TYR A 23 0.09 -16.55 2.45
C TYR A 23 -1.40 -16.89 2.62
N GLN A 24 -2.01 -17.60 1.64
CA GLN A 24 -3.41 -18.05 1.69
C GLN A 24 -4.42 -16.93 1.98
N ILE A 25 -4.22 -15.76 1.38
CA ILE A 25 -5.12 -14.61 1.51
C ILE A 25 -6.25 -14.78 0.49
N ASP A 26 -7.53 -14.73 0.87
CA ASP A 26 -8.64 -14.83 -0.10
C ASP A 26 -8.63 -13.68 -1.12
N LEU A 27 -9.06 -13.92 -2.36
CA LEU A 27 -9.08 -12.90 -3.43
C LEU A 27 -9.84 -11.62 -3.04
N GLU A 28 -10.92 -11.74 -2.27
CA GLU A 28 -11.72 -10.61 -1.78
C GLU A 28 -10.95 -9.69 -0.83
N ARG A 29 -9.90 -10.21 -0.17
CA ARG A 29 -9.02 -9.47 0.73
C ARG A 29 -7.74 -8.95 0.04
N ARG A 30 -7.61 -9.19 -1.26
CA ARG A 30 -6.46 -8.77 -2.08
C ARG A 30 -6.81 -7.53 -2.89
N HIS A 31 -6.48 -6.37 -2.36
CA HIS A 31 -6.78 -5.08 -2.99
C HIS A 31 -5.59 -4.61 -3.83
N PHE A 32 -5.70 -4.70 -5.15
CA PHE A 32 -4.72 -4.07 -6.04
C PHE A 32 -5.26 -2.78 -6.62
N LEU A 33 -4.68 -1.67 -6.19
CA LEU A 33 -5.15 -0.33 -6.47
C LEU A 33 -4.29 0.34 -7.55
N GLU A 34 -4.88 1.25 -8.31
CA GLU A 34 -4.18 2.03 -9.34
C GLU A 34 -3.89 3.45 -8.87
N GLY A 35 -2.84 4.05 -9.43
CA GLY A 35 -2.43 5.43 -9.16
C GLY A 35 -1.25 5.56 -8.20
N PRO A 36 -0.94 6.78 -7.75
CA PRO A 36 0.16 7.03 -6.81
C PRO A 36 -0.05 6.29 -5.49
N ALA A 37 0.92 5.47 -5.08
CA ALA A 37 0.79 4.56 -3.94
C ALA A 37 0.25 5.21 -2.67
N VAL A 38 0.81 6.37 -2.27
CA VAL A 38 0.37 7.10 -1.06
C VAL A 38 -1.11 7.48 -1.17
N LYS A 39 -1.53 8.08 -2.29
CA LYS A 39 -2.93 8.49 -2.49
C LYS A 39 -3.87 7.29 -2.49
N ALA A 40 -3.51 6.22 -3.21
CA ALA A 40 -4.34 5.02 -3.31
C ALA A 40 -4.51 4.34 -1.95
N ILE A 41 -3.43 4.21 -1.17
CA ILE A 41 -3.46 3.60 0.15
C ILE A 41 -4.24 4.47 1.14
N THR A 42 -3.98 5.78 1.21
CA THR A 42 -4.73 6.71 2.09
C THR A 42 -6.22 6.68 1.78
N HIS A 43 -6.61 6.69 0.50
CA HIS A 43 -8.02 6.60 0.10
C HIS A 43 -8.65 5.26 0.51
N TYR A 44 -7.91 4.15 0.41
CA TYR A 44 -8.39 2.85 0.86
C TYR A 44 -8.64 2.82 2.37
N ILE A 45 -7.70 3.32 3.18
CA ILE A 45 -7.82 3.39 4.65
C ILE A 45 -9.03 4.23 5.06
N ALA A 46 -9.19 5.38 4.42
CA ALA A 46 -10.30 6.31 4.63
C ALA A 46 -11.67 5.64 4.48
N THR A 47 -11.79 4.78 3.48
CA THR A 47 -13.06 4.16 3.08
C THR A 47 -13.34 2.84 3.80
N HIS A 48 -12.30 2.16 4.33
CA HIS A 48 -12.42 0.79 4.86
C HIS A 48 -12.14 0.64 6.37
N ARG A 49 -11.98 1.73 7.13
CA ARG A 49 -11.70 1.71 8.60
C ARG A 49 -10.55 0.76 8.96
N VAL A 50 -9.37 1.01 8.40
CA VAL A 50 -8.17 0.21 8.70
C VAL A 50 -7.54 0.69 10.01
N ASP A 51 -7.31 -0.23 10.96
CA ASP A 51 -6.72 0.08 12.26
C ASP A 51 -5.18 0.11 12.26
N VAL A 52 -4.56 -0.72 11.41
CA VAL A 52 -3.10 -0.90 11.32
C VAL A 52 -2.65 -1.14 9.89
N ILE A 53 -1.56 -0.47 9.47
CA ILE A 53 -0.82 -0.76 8.23
C ILE A 53 0.51 -1.40 8.60
N VAL A 54 0.85 -2.48 7.91
CA VAL A 54 2.18 -3.08 7.95
C VAL A 54 2.89 -2.82 6.63
N MET A 55 4.10 -2.27 6.68
CA MET A 55 4.89 -1.99 5.47
C MET A 55 6.40 -2.20 5.68
N GLY A 56 7.10 -2.54 4.60
CA GLY A 56 8.56 -2.63 4.60
C GLY A 56 9.23 -1.26 4.66
N ASN A 57 10.26 -1.11 5.49
CA ASN A 57 11.04 0.11 5.64
C ASN A 57 12.23 0.13 4.65
N HIS A 58 11.93 0.22 3.35
CA HIS A 58 12.98 0.25 2.33
C HIS A 58 13.37 1.68 1.88
N ARG A 59 12.55 2.70 2.21
CA ARG A 59 12.82 4.13 1.99
C ARG A 59 12.18 4.96 3.11
N HIS A 60 12.98 5.78 3.82
CA HIS A 60 12.51 6.69 4.87
C HIS A 60 11.38 7.61 4.39
N ASP A 61 11.38 7.97 3.10
CA ASP A 61 10.39 8.86 2.47
C ASP A 61 8.97 8.27 2.44
N ALA A 62 8.83 6.95 2.36
CA ALA A 62 7.51 6.32 2.30
C ALA A 62 6.79 6.47 3.65
N LEU A 63 7.50 6.22 4.76
CA LEU A 63 6.95 6.46 6.10
C LEU A 63 6.70 7.94 6.35
N GLN A 64 7.59 8.84 5.94
CA GLN A 64 7.37 10.30 6.07
C GLN A 64 6.16 10.78 5.24
N ALA A 65 5.93 10.21 4.06
CA ALA A 65 4.75 10.50 3.26
C ALA A 65 3.45 9.96 3.89
N PHE A 66 3.52 8.84 4.62
CA PHE A 66 2.37 8.26 5.33
C PHE A 66 2.07 8.88 6.70
N LEU A 67 3.10 9.32 7.42
CA LEU A 67 2.99 9.93 8.76
C LEU A 67 2.67 11.44 8.71
N GLY A 68 2.53 11.98 7.50
CA GLY A 68 2.31 13.40 7.28
C GLY A 68 3.63 14.17 7.34
N GLY A 69 4.06 14.69 6.18
CA GLY A 69 4.79 15.95 6.21
C GLY A 69 3.96 16.93 7.05
N THR A 70 4.62 17.67 7.93
CA THR A 70 4.15 18.39 9.14
C THR A 70 2.87 19.24 9.07
N THR A 71 2.11 19.23 7.97
CA THR A 71 0.97 20.11 7.72
C THR A 71 -0.24 19.42 7.07
N ALA A 72 -0.25 18.10 6.85
CA ALA A 72 -1.33 17.44 6.12
C ALA A 72 -2.19 16.50 7.00
N HIS A 73 -3.39 16.95 7.36
CA HIS A 73 -4.57 16.14 7.70
C HIS A 73 -4.79 15.60 9.13
N VAL A 74 -4.52 16.41 10.15
CA VAL A 74 -4.94 16.14 11.56
C VAL A 74 -6.48 16.12 11.74
N LEU A 75 -7.28 16.46 10.73
CA LEU A 75 -8.73 16.68 10.88
C LEU A 75 -9.68 15.71 10.14
N GLU A 76 -9.22 14.78 9.30
CA GLU A 76 -10.14 13.95 8.48
C GLU A 76 -10.00 12.43 8.65
N HIS A 77 -8.90 11.91 9.19
CA HIS A 77 -8.69 10.46 9.27
C HIS A 77 -8.12 10.05 10.63
N PRO A 78 -8.90 9.40 11.51
CA PRO A 78 -8.39 8.96 12.80
C PRO A 78 -7.40 7.79 12.63
N LEU A 79 -6.22 7.94 13.22
CA LEU A 79 -5.49 6.92 13.99
C LEU A 79 -5.11 5.57 13.32
N CYS A 80 -4.91 5.49 12.00
CA CYS A 80 -4.33 4.26 11.45
C CYS A 80 -2.87 4.11 11.93
N ASN A 81 -2.60 3.09 12.75
CA ASN A 81 -1.25 2.84 13.26
C ASN A 81 -0.35 2.32 12.14
N VAL A 82 0.93 2.72 12.13
CA VAL A 82 1.90 2.27 11.14
C VAL A 82 2.95 1.38 11.80
N LEU A 83 3.02 0.12 11.37
CA LEU A 83 4.06 -0.83 11.74
C LEU A 83 5.07 -0.98 10.59
N ALA A 84 6.24 -0.37 10.78
CA ALA A 84 7.33 -0.42 9.82
C ALA A 84 8.28 -1.59 10.12
N ILE A 85 8.41 -2.53 9.19
CA ILE A 85 9.31 -3.69 9.32
C ILE A 85 10.60 -3.43 8.55
N LYS A 86 11.73 -3.46 9.26
CA LYS A 86 13.06 -3.43 8.63
C LYS A 86 13.38 -4.83 8.12
N ALA A 87 13.92 -4.94 6.91
CA ALA A 87 14.47 -6.20 6.43
C ALA A 87 15.63 -6.64 7.35
N VAL A 88 15.52 -7.85 7.89
CA VAL A 88 16.63 -8.53 8.55
C VAL A 88 17.47 -9.13 7.42
N ARG A 89 18.72 -8.68 7.30
CA ARG A 89 19.69 -9.29 6.40
C ARG A 89 20.29 -10.52 7.04
#